data_AF-A0A962SGQ9-F1
#
_entry.id   AF-A0A962SGQ9-F1
#
_cell.length_a   1.000
_cell.length_b   1.000
_cell.length_c   1.000
_cell.angle_alpha   90.00
_cell.angle_beta   90.00
_cell.angle_gamma   90.00
#
_symmetry.space_group_name_H-M   'P 1'
#
loop_
_entity.id
_entity.type
_entity.pdbx_description
1 polymer ?
#
loop_
_entity_poly.entity_id
_entity_poly.type
_entity_poly.pdbx_seq_one_letter_code
_entity_poly.pdbx_strand_id
1 'polypeptide(L)'
;NLTRSISNARVDLNPHQVDAALFALRSPLSKGAILADEVGLGKTIEAGIVLSQRWAERKRRILLIVPATLRKQWQQELDEKFFLPSVVMDSVLFNRMRKTGEGNPFLQDDKIIICSDHFASAKAQSIQNVPWDLVGIDEAHRLRNVFKPQSKMARRIADSIGPAHKLLLTATPLQNSLMELYG
;
A
#
# COMPACT_ATOMS: atom_id res chain seq x y z
N ASN A 1 -15.59 13.30 5.08
CA ASN A 1 -15.28 14.59 4.42
C ASN A 1 -13.79 14.68 4.15
N LEU A 2 -13.37 14.47 2.91
CA LEU A 2 -11.98 14.48 2.46
C LEU A 2 -11.25 15.79 2.84
N THR A 3 -11.97 16.91 2.83
CA THR A 3 -11.48 18.23 3.24
C THR A 3 -10.83 18.23 4.64
N ARG A 4 -11.36 17.43 5.59
CA ARG A 4 -10.80 17.34 6.95
C ARG A 4 -9.55 16.44 7.02
N SER A 5 -9.48 15.43 6.16
CA SER A 5 -8.30 14.56 6.04
C SER A 5 -7.15 15.31 5.39
N ILE A 6 -7.46 16.14 4.37
CA ILE A 6 -6.50 17.00 3.67
C ILE A 6 -6.01 18.15 4.57
N SER A 7 -6.91 18.81 5.33
CA SER A 7 -6.52 19.93 6.19
C SER A 7 -5.52 19.59 7.30
N ASN A 8 -5.39 18.30 7.64
CA ASN A 8 -4.47 17.82 8.65
C ASN A 8 -3.09 17.44 8.09
N ALA A 9 -2.95 17.34 6.77
CA ALA A 9 -1.66 17.03 6.14
C ALA A 9 -0.79 18.29 6.06
N ARG A 10 0.50 18.18 6.40
CA ARG A 10 1.50 19.26 6.21
C ARG A 10 2.06 19.24 4.79
N VAL A 11 1.19 19.32 3.80
CA VAL A 11 1.59 19.32 2.39
C VAL A 11 0.85 20.42 1.65
N ASP A 12 1.59 21.26 0.94
CA ASP A 12 1.02 22.14 -0.08
C ASP A 12 0.61 21.27 -1.27
N LEU A 13 -0.66 20.91 -1.32
CA LEU A 13 -1.21 20.03 -2.35
C LEU A 13 -1.46 20.81 -3.64
N ASN A 14 -0.93 20.30 -4.74
CA ASN A 14 -1.30 20.80 -6.06
C ASN A 14 -2.71 20.28 -6.45
N PRO A 15 -3.53 21.06 -7.19
CA PRO A 15 -4.89 20.65 -7.56
C PRO A 15 -4.96 19.27 -8.23
N HIS A 16 -4.02 18.94 -9.12
CA HIS A 16 -3.98 17.64 -9.79
C HIS A 16 -3.82 16.46 -8.81
N GLN A 17 -3.09 16.65 -7.71
CA GLN A 17 -2.88 15.60 -6.70
C GLN A 17 -4.16 15.31 -5.93
N VAL A 18 -4.96 16.35 -5.67
CA VAL A 18 -6.28 16.20 -5.05
C VAL A 18 -7.22 15.46 -5.99
N ASP A 19 -7.21 15.80 -7.28
CA ASP A 19 -8.04 15.13 -8.29
C ASP A 19 -7.67 13.66 -8.48
N ALA A 20 -6.37 13.33 -8.53
CA ALA A 20 -5.88 11.95 -8.59
C ALA A 20 -6.31 11.14 -7.36
N ALA A 21 -6.15 11.70 -6.16
CA ALA A 21 -6.60 11.05 -4.93
C ALA A 21 -8.12 10.87 -4.87
N LEU A 22 -8.89 11.88 -5.31
CA LEU A 22 -10.35 11.81 -5.43
C LEU A 22 -10.79 10.71 -6.39
N PHE A 23 -10.13 10.59 -7.54
CA PHE A 23 -10.37 9.52 -8.49
C PHE A 23 -10.14 8.14 -7.86
N ALA A 24 -9.00 7.97 -7.17
CA ALA A 24 -8.67 6.71 -6.49
C ALA A 24 -9.66 6.33 -5.38
N LEU A 25 -10.21 7.32 -4.68
CA LEU A 25 -11.22 7.11 -3.63
C LEU A 25 -12.62 6.83 -4.17
N ARG A 26 -12.97 7.49 -5.29
CA ARG A 26 -14.32 7.43 -5.86
C ARG A 26 -14.61 6.15 -6.58
N SER A 27 -13.62 5.36 -7.00
CA SER A 27 -13.86 4.18 -7.84
C SER A 27 -14.60 3.08 -7.05
N PRO A 28 -15.94 2.93 -7.18
CA PRO A 28 -16.72 2.01 -6.37
C PRO A 28 -16.85 0.64 -7.04
N LEU A 29 -16.52 0.55 -8.34
CA LEU A 29 -16.68 -0.63 -9.19
C LEU A 29 -15.36 -1.39 -9.40
N SER A 30 -14.21 -0.77 -9.10
CA SER A 30 -12.91 -1.44 -9.14
C SER A 30 -12.46 -1.80 -7.73
N LYS A 31 -11.90 -3.00 -7.55
CA LYS A 31 -11.22 -3.41 -6.30
C LYS A 31 -9.89 -2.64 -6.07
N GLY A 32 -9.78 -1.38 -6.52
CA GLY A 32 -8.57 -0.59 -6.41
C GLY A 32 -8.45 0.60 -7.37
N ALA A 33 -7.29 1.27 -7.37
CA ALA A 33 -6.92 2.36 -8.28
C ALA A 33 -5.42 2.30 -8.65
N ILE A 34 -5.07 2.80 -9.83
CA ILE A 34 -3.68 2.99 -10.29
C ILE A 34 -3.38 4.49 -10.30
N LEU A 35 -2.28 4.88 -9.68
CA LEU A 35 -1.62 6.18 -9.81
C LEU A 35 -0.39 5.97 -10.72
N ALA A 36 -0.46 6.45 -11.95
CA ALA A 36 0.51 6.14 -13.02
C ALA A 36 1.29 7.37 -13.54
N ASP A 37 1.35 8.43 -12.75
CA ASP A 37 2.03 9.67 -13.10
C ASP A 37 3.54 9.49 -13.23
N GLU A 38 4.24 10.40 -13.91
CA GLU A 38 5.70 10.38 -14.06
C GLU A 38 6.45 10.39 -12.71
N VAL A 39 7.72 9.95 -12.74
CA VAL A 39 8.60 10.04 -11.55
C VAL A 39 8.68 11.49 -11.09
N GLY A 40 8.52 11.73 -9.79
CA GLY A 40 8.62 13.07 -9.20
C GLY A 40 7.33 13.88 -9.15
N LEU A 41 6.22 13.43 -9.77
CA LEU A 41 4.93 14.14 -9.75
C LEU A 41 4.15 14.03 -8.42
N GLY A 42 4.69 13.30 -7.44
CA GLY A 42 4.10 13.26 -6.10
C GLY A 42 3.10 12.14 -5.85
N LYS A 43 3.20 11.01 -6.55
CA LYS A 43 2.40 9.79 -6.27
C LYS A 43 2.37 9.38 -4.80
N THR A 44 3.47 9.58 -4.06
CA THR A 44 3.52 9.32 -2.61
C THR A 44 2.59 10.26 -1.84
N ILE A 45 2.49 11.53 -2.25
CA ILE A 45 1.56 12.50 -1.66
C ILE A 45 0.12 12.10 -1.96
N GLU A 46 -0.19 11.80 -3.22
CA GLU A 46 -1.52 11.36 -3.65
C GLU A 46 -1.98 10.10 -2.91
N ALA A 47 -1.09 9.11 -2.79
CA ALA A 47 -1.35 7.92 -2.01
C ALA A 47 -1.51 8.24 -0.51
N GLY A 48 -0.70 9.15 0.03
CA GLY A 48 -0.86 9.64 1.40
C GLY A 48 -2.24 10.24 1.68
N ILE A 49 -2.82 10.96 0.72
CA ILE A 49 -4.20 11.47 0.82
C ILE A 49 -5.21 10.31 0.87
N VAL A 50 -5.06 9.31 0.00
CA VAL A 50 -5.91 8.11 0.00
C VAL A 50 -5.83 7.36 1.33
N LEU A 51 -4.60 7.15 1.84
CA LEU A 51 -4.34 6.50 3.12
C LEU A 51 -4.95 7.28 4.29
N SER A 52 -4.78 8.59 4.31
CA SER A 52 -5.36 9.48 5.33
C SER A 52 -6.88 9.41 5.35
N GLN A 53 -7.51 9.36 4.18
CA GLN A 53 -8.96 9.22 4.07
C GLN A 53 -9.44 7.86 4.60
N ARG A 54 -8.78 6.75 4.24
CA ARG A 54 -9.11 5.42 4.80
C ARG A 54 -8.92 5.39 6.31
N TRP A 55 -7.86 6.01 6.81
CA TRP A 55 -7.60 6.12 8.23
C TRP A 55 -8.71 6.86 8.99
N ALA A 56 -9.18 7.98 8.43
CA ALA A 56 -10.28 8.76 8.96
C ALA A 56 -11.62 7.99 8.93
N GLU A 57 -11.80 7.10 7.95
CA GLU A 57 -12.92 6.15 7.85
C GLU A 57 -12.82 4.95 8.82
N ARG A 58 -11.78 4.91 9.67
CA ARG A 58 -11.48 3.78 10.58
C ARG A 58 -11.16 2.47 9.85
N LYS A 59 -10.81 2.55 8.57
CA LYS A 59 -10.29 1.44 7.75
C LYS A 59 -8.77 1.36 7.92
N ARG A 60 -8.35 0.83 9.07
CA ARG A 60 -6.97 0.91 9.57
C ARG A 60 -6.11 -0.33 9.27
N ARG A 61 -6.69 -1.40 8.69
CA ARG A 61 -5.93 -2.55 8.22
C ARG A 61 -5.32 -2.21 6.88
N ILE A 62 -4.20 -1.50 6.90
CA ILE A 62 -3.51 -1.00 5.72
C ILE A 62 -2.11 -1.62 5.62
N LEU A 63 -1.81 -2.20 4.46
CA LEU A 63 -0.50 -2.74 4.11
C LEU A 63 0.12 -1.94 2.95
N LEU A 64 1.37 -1.52 3.09
CA LEU A 64 2.18 -0.96 2.02
C LEU A 64 3.31 -1.94 1.67
N ILE A 65 3.31 -2.40 0.42
CA ILE A 65 4.37 -3.21 -0.17
C ILE A 65 5.20 -2.30 -1.07
N VAL A 66 6.44 -2.02 -0.68
CA VAL A 66 7.29 -1.03 -1.34
C VAL A 66 8.71 -1.58 -1.55
N PRO A 67 9.51 -1.05 -2.48
CA PRO A 67 10.92 -1.43 -2.60
C PRO A 67 11.65 -1.34 -1.26
N ALA A 68 12.55 -2.29 -0.99
CA ALA A 68 13.20 -2.40 0.33
C ALA A 68 13.93 -1.12 0.77
N THR A 69 14.45 -0.34 -0.19
CA THR A 69 15.12 0.94 -0.03
C THR A 69 14.17 2.09 0.30
N LEU A 70 12.89 2.01 -0.09
CA LEU A 70 11.90 3.07 0.10
C LEU A 70 11.09 2.93 1.39
N ARG A 71 11.17 1.80 2.11
CA ARG A 71 10.38 1.55 3.33
C ARG A 71 10.53 2.64 4.40
N LYS A 72 11.75 3.13 4.60
CA LYS A 72 12.04 4.18 5.60
C LYS A 72 11.58 5.55 5.14
N GLN A 73 11.73 5.86 3.86
CA GLN A 73 11.19 7.07 3.27
C GLN A 73 9.66 7.09 3.39
N TRP A 74 8.97 5.99 3.05
CA TRP A 74 7.52 5.88 3.24
C TRP A 74 7.10 6.08 4.68
N GLN A 75 7.79 5.46 5.64
CA GLN A 75 7.53 5.65 7.06
C GLN A 75 7.66 7.12 7.46
N GLN A 76 8.73 7.80 7.01
CA GLN A 76 8.97 9.21 7.28
C GLN A 76 7.89 10.12 6.67
N GLU A 77 7.52 9.89 5.41
CA GLU A 77 6.48 10.69 4.74
C GLU A 77 5.12 10.52 5.42
N LEU A 78 4.75 9.31 5.83
CA LEU A 78 3.52 9.07 6.57
C LEU A 78 3.50 9.79 7.93
N ASP A 79 4.63 9.79 8.64
CA ASP A 79 4.75 10.44 9.95
C ASP A 79 4.74 11.98 9.82
N GLU A 80 5.66 12.54 9.03
CA GLU A 80 5.90 13.98 8.97
C GLU A 80 4.80 14.74 8.22
N LYS A 81 4.28 14.15 7.15
CA LYS A 81 3.33 14.84 6.26
C LYS A 81 1.88 14.53 6.58
N PHE A 82 1.59 13.31 7.04
CA PHE A 82 0.22 12.83 7.22
C PHE A 82 -0.12 12.46 8.67
N PHE A 83 0.86 12.44 9.58
CA PHE A 83 0.69 12.00 10.97
C PHE A 83 0.05 10.61 11.10
N LEU A 84 0.38 9.72 10.16
CA LEU A 84 -0.13 8.36 10.11
C LEU A 84 0.86 7.41 10.78
N PRO A 85 0.48 6.77 11.91
CA PRO A 85 1.36 5.83 12.58
C PRO A 85 1.63 4.63 11.69
N SER A 86 2.90 4.26 11.57
CA SER A 86 3.32 3.17 10.71
C SER A 86 4.49 2.38 11.30
N VAL A 87 4.62 1.12 10.88
CA VAL A 87 5.71 0.24 11.29
C VAL A 87 6.32 -0.46 10.08
N VAL A 88 7.64 -0.42 9.98
CA VAL A 88 8.38 -1.23 9.01
C VAL A 88 8.48 -2.65 9.55
N MET A 89 7.79 -3.57 8.89
CA MET A 89 7.81 -4.99 9.19
C MET A 89 8.91 -5.68 8.37
N ASP A 90 9.84 -6.31 9.09
CA ASP A 90 10.90 -7.15 8.53
C ASP A 90 11.00 -8.48 9.28
N SER A 91 11.94 -9.33 8.86
CA SER A 91 12.14 -10.65 9.48
C SER A 91 12.51 -10.57 10.95
N VAL A 92 13.23 -9.53 11.39
CA VAL A 92 13.67 -9.39 12.78
C VAL A 92 12.48 -9.07 13.66
N LEU A 93 11.69 -8.06 13.29
CA LEU A 93 10.50 -7.68 14.04
C LEU A 93 9.46 -8.80 14.01
N PHE A 94 9.17 -9.37 12.84
CA PHE A 94 8.21 -10.46 12.68
C PHE A 94 8.55 -11.66 13.57
N ASN A 95 9.80 -12.10 13.56
CA ASN A 95 10.23 -13.26 14.36
C ASN A 95 10.20 -12.95 15.86
N ARG A 96 10.50 -11.71 16.26
CA ARG A 96 10.38 -11.27 17.66
C ARG A 96 8.93 -11.36 18.13
N MET A 97 8.00 -10.79 17.38
CA MET A 97 6.56 -10.81 17.71
C MET A 97 5.98 -12.23 17.68
N ARG A 98 6.48 -13.09 16.78
CA ARG A 98 6.12 -14.50 16.78
C ARG A 98 6.53 -15.25 18.05
N LYS A 99 7.64 -14.86 18.68
CA LYS A 99 8.15 -15.45 19.91
C LYS A 99 7.42 -14.95 21.16
N THR A 100 6.93 -13.71 21.16
CA THR A 100 6.15 -13.15 22.29
C THR A 100 4.73 -13.71 22.37
N GLY A 101 4.28 -14.42 21.32
CA GLY A 101 2.99 -15.13 21.34
C GLY A 101 1.80 -14.30 20.89
N GLU A 102 2.01 -13.08 20.40
CA GLU A 102 0.98 -12.09 20.01
C GLU A 102 0.20 -12.45 18.73
N GLY A 103 0.13 -13.72 18.34
CA GLY A 103 -0.60 -14.16 17.16
C GLY A 103 0.10 -13.83 15.83
N ASN A 104 -0.66 -13.32 14.86
CA ASN A 104 -0.14 -12.97 13.52
C ASN A 104 0.51 -11.57 13.58
N PRO A 105 1.83 -11.40 13.34
CA PRO A 105 2.49 -10.11 13.44
C PRO A 105 1.97 -9.02 12.50
N PHE A 106 1.22 -9.38 11.45
CA PHE A 106 0.55 -8.41 10.58
C PHE A 106 -0.77 -7.85 11.15
N LEU A 107 -1.33 -8.47 12.20
CA LEU A 107 -2.44 -7.92 12.95
C LEU A 107 -1.88 -6.92 13.96
N GLN A 108 -1.73 -5.67 13.53
CA GLN A 108 -1.33 -4.56 14.40
C GLN A 108 -2.47 -3.57 14.47
N ASP A 109 -2.86 -3.23 15.70
CA ASP A 109 -3.82 -2.17 15.91
C ASP A 109 -3.17 -0.80 15.66
N ASP A 110 -3.93 0.09 15.03
CA ASP A 110 -3.58 1.50 14.84
C ASP A 110 -2.18 1.75 14.24
N LYS A 111 -1.73 0.89 13.33
CA LYS A 111 -0.52 1.11 12.53
C LYS A 111 -0.68 0.65 11.09
N ILE A 112 -0.19 1.47 10.15
CA ILE A 112 0.05 1.05 8.77
C ILE A 112 1.27 0.14 8.74
N ILE A 113 1.15 -1.05 8.14
CA ILE A 113 2.29 -1.95 7.97
C ILE A 113 3.03 -1.60 6.68
N ILE A 114 4.35 -1.49 6.73
CA ILE A 114 5.21 -1.25 5.57
C ILE A 114 6.19 -2.42 5.44
N CYS A 115 6.23 -3.10 4.31
CA CYS A 115 7.20 -4.17 4.09
C CYS A 115 7.71 -4.22 2.64
N SER A 116 8.75 -5.01 2.40
CA SER A 116 9.26 -5.22 1.04
C SER A 116 8.48 -6.30 0.31
N ASP A 117 8.46 -6.23 -1.01
CA ASP A 117 7.96 -7.28 -1.91
C ASP A 117 8.53 -8.67 -1.59
N HIS A 118 9.85 -8.78 -1.43
CA HIS A 118 10.50 -10.05 -1.07
C HIS A 118 10.00 -10.58 0.28
N PHE A 119 9.86 -9.71 1.28
CA PHE A 119 9.35 -10.10 2.59
C PHE A 119 7.87 -10.47 2.54
N ALA A 120 7.06 -9.71 1.81
CA ALA A 120 5.64 -9.98 1.61
C ALA A 120 5.43 -11.37 0.97
N SER A 121 6.15 -11.68 -0.10
CA SER A 121 6.13 -13.01 -0.71
C SER A 121 6.54 -14.13 0.26
N ALA A 122 7.57 -13.90 1.07
CA ALA A 122 8.02 -14.88 2.07
C ALA A 122 7.00 -15.09 3.21
N LYS A 123 6.15 -14.09 3.48
CA LYS A 123 5.12 -14.12 4.53
C LYS A 123 3.69 -14.10 3.97
N ALA A 124 3.51 -14.52 2.72
CA ALA A 124 2.24 -14.46 2.00
C ALA A 124 1.08 -15.09 2.78
N GLN A 125 1.29 -16.24 3.44
CA GLN A 125 0.26 -16.86 4.27
C GLN A 125 -0.18 -16.00 5.45
N SER A 126 0.76 -15.33 6.12
CA SER A 126 0.44 -14.43 7.23
C SER A 126 -0.28 -13.17 6.74
N ILE A 127 0.07 -12.67 5.56
CA ILE A 127 -0.62 -11.54 4.91
C ILE A 127 -2.04 -11.91 4.53
N GLN A 128 -2.25 -13.09 3.94
CA GLN A 128 -3.55 -13.60 3.50
C GLN A 128 -4.55 -13.74 4.66
N ASN A 129 -4.05 -14.05 5.85
CA ASN A 129 -4.87 -14.22 7.05
C ASN A 129 -5.25 -12.89 7.74
N VAL A 130 -5.06 -11.76 7.07
CA VAL A 130 -5.49 -10.44 7.54
C VAL A 130 -6.54 -9.89 6.58
N PRO A 131 -7.72 -9.47 7.06
CA PRO A 131 -8.73 -8.80 6.24
C PRO A 131 -8.31 -7.35 5.99
N TRP A 132 -7.39 -7.13 5.04
CA TRP A 132 -6.91 -5.79 4.70
C TRP A 132 -8.02 -4.92 4.13
N ASP A 133 -8.15 -3.70 4.65
CA ASP A 133 -9.01 -2.66 4.09
C ASP A 133 -8.39 -2.06 2.82
N LEU A 134 -7.07 -1.95 2.78
CA LEU A 134 -6.31 -1.41 1.66
C LEU A 134 -4.90 -2.02 1.60
N VAL A 135 -4.44 -2.35 0.40
CA VAL A 135 -3.05 -2.69 0.09
C VAL A 135 -2.49 -1.70 -0.92
N GLY A 136 -1.52 -0.90 -0.51
CA GLY A 136 -0.73 -0.07 -1.41
C GLY A 136 0.47 -0.84 -1.94
N ILE A 137 0.75 -0.71 -3.23
CA ILE A 137 1.93 -1.31 -3.88
C ILE A 137 2.68 -0.22 -4.63
N ASP A 138 3.88 0.09 -4.16
CA ASP A 138 4.78 1.02 -4.83
C ASP A 138 5.67 0.27 -5.84
N GLU A 139 6.01 0.96 -6.92
CA GLU A 139 6.64 0.38 -8.10
C GLU A 139 5.93 -0.87 -8.61
N ALA A 140 4.60 -0.79 -8.74
CA ALA A 140 3.73 -1.90 -9.08
C ALA A 140 4.12 -2.59 -10.41
N HIS A 141 4.81 -1.88 -11.31
CA HIS A 141 5.40 -2.44 -12.53
C HIS A 141 6.32 -3.65 -12.27
N ARG A 142 6.93 -3.76 -11.09
CA ARG A 142 7.76 -4.90 -10.68
C ARG A 142 6.94 -6.19 -10.50
N LEU A 143 5.64 -6.05 -10.26
CA LEU A 143 4.69 -7.17 -10.14
C LEU A 143 3.97 -7.51 -11.45
N ARG A 144 4.29 -6.88 -12.59
CA ARG A 144 3.61 -7.11 -13.88
C ARG A 144 3.60 -8.55 -14.41
N ASN A 145 4.45 -9.43 -13.87
CA ASN A 145 4.64 -10.77 -14.42
C ASN A 145 3.87 -11.86 -13.65
N VAL A 146 2.79 -11.55 -12.91
CA VAL A 146 2.03 -12.50 -12.07
C VAL A 146 1.65 -13.80 -12.79
N PHE A 147 1.36 -13.74 -14.09
CA PHE A 147 0.96 -14.91 -14.90
C PHE A 147 2.11 -15.61 -15.61
N LYS A 148 3.32 -15.04 -15.60
CA LYS A 148 4.48 -15.75 -16.13
C LYS A 148 4.85 -16.87 -15.15
N PRO A 149 5.00 -18.13 -15.60
CA PRO A 149 5.31 -19.28 -14.73
C PRO A 149 6.54 -19.07 -13.82
N GLN A 150 7.44 -18.18 -14.22
CA GLN A 150 8.69 -17.87 -13.51
C GLN A 150 8.53 -16.83 -12.39
N SER A 151 7.44 -16.06 -12.33
CA SER A 151 7.26 -15.01 -11.31
C SER A 151 6.55 -15.51 -10.06
N LYS A 152 7.13 -16.52 -9.40
CA LYS A 152 6.59 -17.11 -8.17
C LYS A 152 6.36 -16.07 -7.06
N MET A 153 7.19 -15.03 -7.01
CA MET A 153 7.08 -13.94 -6.03
C MET A 153 5.83 -13.10 -6.26
N ALA A 154 5.63 -12.59 -7.49
CA ALA A 154 4.51 -11.70 -7.79
C ALA A 154 3.17 -12.43 -7.61
N ARG A 155 3.09 -13.70 -8.03
CA ARG A 155 1.90 -14.52 -7.84
C ARG A 155 1.56 -14.76 -6.38
N ARG A 156 2.54 -15.10 -5.54
CA ARG A 156 2.32 -15.25 -4.09
C ARG A 156 1.81 -13.98 -3.43
N ILE A 157 2.36 -12.83 -3.83
CA ILE A 157 1.87 -11.53 -3.34
C ILE A 157 0.43 -11.32 -3.79
N ALA A 158 0.14 -11.44 -5.09
CA ALA A 158 -1.20 -11.27 -5.65
C ALA A 158 -2.25 -12.15 -4.94
N ASP A 159 -1.96 -13.45 -4.83
CA ASP A 159 -2.83 -14.43 -4.16
C ASP A 159 -3.07 -14.05 -2.69
N SER A 160 -2.06 -13.53 -2.00
CA SER A 160 -2.16 -13.14 -0.57
C SER A 160 -2.99 -11.88 -0.31
N ILE A 161 -3.21 -11.04 -1.31
CA ILE A 161 -3.90 -9.75 -1.17
C ILE A 161 -5.18 -9.66 -2.01
N GLY A 162 -5.58 -10.76 -2.66
CA GLY A 162 -6.71 -10.85 -3.58
C GLY A 162 -7.99 -10.15 -3.08
N PRO A 163 -8.45 -10.41 -1.84
CA PRO A 163 -9.69 -9.80 -1.33
C PRO A 163 -9.64 -8.29 -1.08
N ALA A 164 -8.44 -7.71 -0.93
CA ALA A 164 -8.28 -6.34 -0.48
C ALA A 164 -8.49 -5.33 -1.62
N HIS A 165 -8.89 -4.09 -1.26
CA HIS A 165 -8.77 -2.96 -2.17
C HIS A 165 -7.29 -2.65 -2.41
N LYS A 166 -6.92 -2.31 -3.65
CA LYS A 166 -5.52 -2.11 -4.04
C LYS A 166 -5.27 -0.67 -4.48
N LEU A 167 -4.15 -0.09 -4.06
CA LEU A 167 -3.67 1.20 -4.57
C LEU A 167 -2.31 0.96 -5.20
N LEU A 168 -2.23 1.02 -6.51
CA LEU A 168 -1.02 0.69 -7.26
C LEU A 168 -0.34 1.98 -7.72
N LEU A 169 0.92 2.16 -7.35
CA LEU A 169 1.72 3.31 -7.76
C LEU A 169 2.78 2.83 -8.75
N THR A 170 2.90 3.51 -9.89
CA THR A 170 3.91 3.21 -10.89
C THR A 170 4.27 4.46 -11.66
N ALA A 171 5.53 4.58 -12.10
CA ALA A 171 5.93 5.65 -13.02
C ALA A 171 5.95 5.21 -14.49
N THR A 172 5.66 3.93 -14.75
CA THR A 172 5.66 3.38 -16.12
C THR A 172 4.23 3.11 -16.58
N PRO A 173 3.84 3.55 -17.80
CA PRO A 173 2.55 3.23 -18.39
C PRO A 173 2.36 1.73 -18.49
N LEU A 174 1.19 1.26 -18.09
CA LEU A 174 0.90 -0.16 -17.93
C LEU A 174 0.21 -0.71 -19.17
N GLN A 175 0.85 -1.65 -19.88
CA GLN A 175 0.17 -2.46 -20.89
C GLN A 175 -0.40 -3.72 -20.22
N ASN A 176 -1.74 -3.77 -20.07
CA ASN A 176 -2.66 -4.88 -19.73
C ASN A 176 -2.39 -5.74 -18.47
N SER A 177 -1.15 -6.06 -18.13
CA SER A 177 -0.73 -7.04 -17.12
C SER A 177 -1.01 -6.69 -15.65
N LEU A 178 -1.11 -5.41 -15.31
CA LEU A 178 -1.38 -4.98 -13.94
C LEU A 178 -2.87 -4.90 -13.60
N MET A 179 -3.73 -4.82 -14.62
CA MET A 179 -5.18 -4.97 -14.43
C MET A 179 -5.53 -6.34 -13.84
N GLU A 180 -4.65 -7.33 -14.03
CA GLU A 180 -4.84 -8.68 -13.52
C GLU A 180 -4.59 -8.77 -11.99
N LEU A 181 -3.89 -7.80 -11.38
CA LEU A 181 -3.80 -7.69 -9.92
C LEU A 181 -5.11 -7.24 -9.28
N TYR A 182 -6.07 -6.73 -10.07
CA TYR A 182 -7.38 -6.30 -9.59
C TYR A 182 -8.41 -7.44 -9.48
N GLY A 183 -8.19 -8.56 -10.18
CA GLY A 183 -9.11 -9.70 -10.28
C GLY A 183 -9.19 -10.50 -9.00
#